data_AF-A0A067BEV7-F1
#
_entry.id   AF-A0A067BEV7-F1
#
_cell.length_a   1.000
_cell.length_b   1.000
_cell.length_c   1.000
_cell.angle_alpha   90.00
_cell.angle_beta   90.00
_cell.angle_gamma   90.00
#
_symmetry.space_group_name_H-M   'P 1'
#
loop_
_entity.id
_entity.type
_entity.pdbx_description
1 polymer ?
#
loop_
_entity_poly.entity_id
_entity_poly.type
_entity_poly.pdbx_seq_one_letter_code
_entity_poly.pdbx_strand_id
1 'polypeptide(L)'
;MDTASSLLTSLPLPLAMDATSLFQWVVLLTAIAITFLHVARSRQAAPTLKGRLKRRMSTLGWATKESETDSNRSIPLTITVLDGIVARETLVAHFHERMTSDKAFFYRFISRVDDGNFVVDSSFDAGHHITEHVLVDNETPHDIAESLANKELDPSLPLWAITVMHHDDKTSNESLPIQN
;
A
#
# COMPACT_ATOMS: atom_id res chain seq x y z
N MET A 1 -81.55 -1.21 -30.64
CA MET A 1 -81.62 -2.42 -29.80
C MET A 1 -80.27 -3.14 -29.86
N ASP A 2 -79.29 -2.49 -29.24
CA ASP A 2 -78.32 -2.99 -28.25
C ASP A 2 -77.76 -4.39 -28.39
N THR A 3 -76.63 -4.50 -29.10
CA THR A 3 -75.61 -5.52 -28.85
C THR A 3 -74.22 -4.87 -28.83
N ALA A 4 -74.03 -3.94 -27.89
CA ALA A 4 -72.74 -3.33 -27.63
C ALA A 4 -72.57 -3.21 -26.11
N SER A 5 -72.21 -4.31 -25.44
CA SER A 5 -71.74 -4.31 -24.04
C SER A 5 -71.30 -5.71 -23.60
N SER A 6 -70.05 -6.10 -23.83
CA SER A 6 -69.41 -7.19 -23.05
C SER A 6 -67.89 -7.29 -23.21
N LEU A 7 -67.19 -6.17 -23.41
CA LEU A 7 -65.72 -6.14 -23.35
C LEU A 7 -65.25 -5.06 -22.38
N LEU A 8 -65.61 -5.20 -21.11
CA LEU A 8 -64.91 -4.51 -20.05
C LEU A 8 -64.74 -5.43 -18.84
N THR A 9 -63.48 -5.53 -18.44
CA THR A 9 -62.97 -5.70 -17.08
C THR A 9 -63.13 -7.06 -16.39
N SER A 10 -62.06 -7.86 -16.50
CA SER A 10 -61.42 -8.39 -15.29
C SER A 10 -59.90 -8.51 -15.54
N LEU A 11 -59.17 -7.42 -15.30
CA LEU A 11 -57.74 -7.47 -15.00
C LEU A 11 -57.62 -8.00 -13.55
N PRO A 12 -57.06 -9.19 -13.29
CA PRO A 12 -56.78 -9.57 -11.92
C PRO A 12 -55.46 -8.92 -11.49
N LEU A 13 -55.52 -7.95 -10.59
CA LEU A 13 -54.44 -7.64 -9.65
C LEU A 13 -55.05 -7.01 -8.38
N PRO A 14 -54.47 -7.23 -7.18
CA PRO A 14 -53.13 -7.73 -6.94
C PRO A 14 -53.07 -9.06 -6.18
N LEU A 15 -51.93 -9.74 -6.28
CA LEU A 15 -51.52 -10.78 -5.34
C LEU A 15 -51.70 -10.24 -3.91
N ALA A 16 -52.65 -10.78 -3.16
CA ALA A 16 -52.70 -10.55 -1.72
C ALA A 16 -51.44 -11.18 -1.13
N MET A 17 -50.41 -10.36 -0.90
CA MET A 17 -49.22 -10.81 -0.20
C MET A 17 -49.63 -11.19 1.23
N ASP A 18 -49.44 -12.46 1.58
CA ASP A 18 -49.67 -12.96 2.93
C ASP A 18 -48.83 -12.17 3.95
N ALA A 19 -49.35 -11.97 5.16
CA ALA A 19 -48.73 -11.13 6.19
C ALA A 19 -47.30 -11.57 6.53
N THR A 20 -47.02 -12.87 6.39
CA THR A 20 -45.69 -13.48 6.52
C THR A 20 -44.72 -12.98 5.45
N SER A 21 -45.16 -12.89 4.20
CA SER A 21 -44.36 -12.38 3.08
C SER A 21 -44.08 -10.88 3.24
N LEU A 22 -45.06 -10.08 3.66
CA LEU A 22 -44.87 -8.67 3.95
C LEU A 22 -43.83 -8.46 5.05
N PHE A 23 -43.90 -9.25 6.13
CA PHE A 23 -42.90 -9.21 7.21
C PHE A 23 -41.49 -9.51 6.70
N GLN A 24 -41.33 -10.52 5.86
CA GLN A 24 -40.02 -10.87 5.26
C GLN A 24 -39.46 -9.75 4.39
N TRP A 25 -40.29 -9.09 3.58
CA TRP A 25 -39.85 -7.96 2.76
C TRP A 25 -39.45 -6.75 3.61
N VAL A 26 -40.19 -6.46 4.69
CA VAL A 26 -39.83 -5.39 5.62
C VAL A 26 -38.51 -5.69 6.33
N VAL A 27 -38.28 -6.93 6.76
CA VAL A 27 -37.00 -7.33 7.38
C VAL A 27 -35.85 -7.24 6.39
N LEU A 28 -36.05 -7.66 5.14
CA LEU A 28 -35.03 -7.56 4.10
C LEU A 28 -34.68 -6.10 3.78
N LEU A 29 -35.69 -5.25 3.61
CA LEU A 29 -35.49 -3.81 3.32
C LEU A 29 -34.81 -3.09 4.49
N THR A 30 -35.15 -3.43 5.73
CA THR A 30 -34.49 -2.87 6.91
C THR A 30 -33.04 -3.32 7.03
N ALA A 31 -32.72 -4.59 6.75
CA ALA A 31 -31.34 -5.09 6.71
C ALA A 31 -30.50 -4.38 5.63
N ILE A 32 -31.07 -4.17 4.44
CA ILE A 32 -30.42 -3.42 3.35
C ILE A 32 -30.20 -1.96 3.76
N ALA A 33 -31.20 -1.31 4.37
CA ALA A 33 -31.05 0.07 4.83
C ALA A 33 -29.98 0.21 5.91
N ILE A 34 -29.92 -0.71 6.88
CA ILE A 34 -28.91 -0.71 7.95
C ILE A 34 -27.51 -0.91 7.37
N THR A 35 -27.32 -1.86 6.46
CA THR A 35 -26.02 -2.12 5.82
C THR A 35 -25.57 -0.93 4.98
N PHE A 36 -26.47 -0.32 4.21
CA PHE A 36 -26.17 0.89 3.44
C PHE A 36 -25.80 2.07 4.35
N LEU A 37 -26.54 2.27 5.45
CA LEU A 37 -26.25 3.32 6.42
C LEU A 37 -24.91 3.07 7.12
N HIS A 38 -24.57 1.82 7.42
CA HIS A 38 -23.30 1.45 8.02
C HIS A 38 -22.13 1.73 7.06
N VAL A 39 -22.26 1.35 5.78
CA VAL A 39 -21.25 1.64 4.75
C VAL A 39 -21.12 3.14 4.50
N ALA A 40 -22.23 3.88 4.42
CA ALA A 40 -22.22 5.33 4.26
C ALA A 40 -21.56 6.03 5.46
N ARG A 41 -21.87 5.58 6.68
CA ARG A 41 -21.26 6.12 7.90
C ARG A 41 -19.77 5.79 8.00
N SER A 42 -19.36 4.58 7.61
CA SER A 42 -17.94 4.21 7.52
C SER A 42 -17.18 5.04 6.49
N ARG A 43 -17.81 5.39 5.36
CA ARG A 43 -17.23 6.28 4.34
C ARG A 43 -17.17 7.75 4.79
N GLN A 44 -18.14 8.22 5.56
CA GLN A 44 -18.17 9.58 6.11
C GLN A 44 -17.32 9.74 7.38
N ALA A 45 -16.91 8.64 8.01
CA ALA A 45 -16.03 8.63 9.18
C ALA A 45 -14.53 8.68 8.83
N ALA A 46 -14.16 9.06 7.61
CA ALA A 46 -12.82 9.59 7.36
C ALA A 46 -12.78 11.01 7.96
N PRO A 47 -12.11 11.23 9.10
CA PRO A 47 -12.00 12.57 9.65
C PRO A 47 -11.29 13.44 8.62
N THR A 48 -11.99 14.44 8.07
CA THR A 48 -11.31 15.53 7.39
C THR A 48 -10.39 16.18 8.42
N LEU A 49 -9.08 15.94 8.30
CA LEU A 49 -8.03 16.50 9.15
C LEU A 49 -7.97 18.03 8.99
N LYS A 50 -8.92 18.73 9.61
CA LYS A 50 -8.89 20.18 9.83
C LYS A 50 -8.65 20.48 11.31
N GLY A 51 -7.67 19.79 11.89
CA GLY A 51 -7.30 19.90 13.30
C GLY A 51 -5.91 20.49 13.46
N ARG A 52 -5.83 21.62 14.17
CA ARG A 52 -4.60 22.34 14.54
C ARG A 52 -3.51 21.38 15.06
N LEU A 53 -2.34 21.45 14.42
CA LEU A 53 -1.13 20.65 14.64
C LEU A 53 -0.80 20.51 16.14
N LYS A 54 -0.95 19.29 16.68
CA LYS A 54 -0.51 18.95 18.03
C LYS A 54 0.67 17.99 17.91
N ARG A 55 1.87 18.54 17.99
CA ARG A 55 3.14 17.81 17.99
C ARG A 55 3.13 16.80 19.15
N ARG A 56 2.83 15.53 18.86
CA ARG A 56 2.97 14.44 19.80
C ARG A 56 4.14 13.59 19.34
N MET A 57 5.27 13.68 20.06
CA MET A 57 6.28 12.62 20.00
C MET A 57 5.59 11.32 20.44
N SER A 58 5.41 10.38 19.51
CA SER A 58 5.10 9.01 19.86
C SER A 58 6.33 8.38 20.51
N THR A 59 6.15 7.72 21.66
CA THR A 59 7.19 6.96 22.38
C THR A 59 7.44 5.61 21.70
N LEU A 60 7.63 5.61 20.39
CA LEU A 60 8.16 4.46 19.66
C LEU A 60 9.64 4.72 19.46
N GLY A 61 10.47 3.77 19.92
CA GLY A 61 11.91 3.91 20.02
C GLY A 61 12.58 4.39 18.73
N TRP A 62 13.70 5.09 18.92
CA TRP A 62 14.61 5.63 17.90
C TRP A 62 14.06 6.74 17.01
N ALA A 63 14.10 7.95 17.56
CA ALA A 63 14.46 9.22 16.90
C ALA A 63 13.98 9.48 15.45
N THR A 64 12.81 8.99 15.05
CA THR A 64 12.16 9.43 13.82
C THR A 64 11.56 10.80 14.07
N LYS A 65 12.24 11.85 13.61
CA LYS A 65 11.73 13.22 13.60
C LYS A 65 10.59 13.28 12.58
N GLU A 66 9.37 13.06 13.03
CA GLU A 66 8.15 13.37 12.26
C GLU A 66 8.07 14.89 12.08
N SER A 67 8.67 15.40 11.01
CA SER A 67 8.28 16.67 10.40
C SER A 67 7.38 16.35 9.21
N GLU A 68 6.12 16.03 9.49
CA GLU A 68 5.10 15.94 8.45
C GLU A 68 4.88 17.34 7.86
N THR A 69 5.24 17.53 6.60
CA THR A 69 4.66 18.58 5.75
C THR A 69 3.70 17.92 4.77
N ASP A 70 2.73 18.68 4.22
CA ASP A 70 1.80 18.17 3.19
C ASP A 70 2.52 17.56 1.98
N SER A 71 3.80 17.91 1.78
CA SER A 71 4.70 17.41 0.73
C SER A 71 5.72 16.36 1.19
N ASN A 72 5.87 16.11 2.48
CA ASN A 72 6.90 15.21 3.00
C ASN A 72 6.27 14.34 4.11
N ARG A 73 5.69 13.21 3.68
CA ARG A 73 5.38 12.12 4.59
C ARG A 73 6.74 11.59 5.03
N SER A 74 7.07 11.66 6.31
CA SER A 74 8.33 11.17 6.85
C SER A 74 8.50 9.68 6.52
N ILE A 75 9.17 9.37 5.41
CA ILE A 75 9.51 8.02 5.01
C ILE A 75 10.58 7.55 6.01
N PRO A 76 10.38 6.42 6.71
CA PRO A 76 11.39 5.91 7.62
C PRO A 76 12.65 5.57 6.80
N LEU A 77 13.74 6.28 7.09
CA LEU A 77 15.06 6.02 6.52
C LEU A 77 15.88 5.22 7.54
N THR A 78 16.51 4.15 7.08
CA THR A 78 17.45 3.36 7.89
C THR A 78 18.78 3.26 7.15
N ILE A 79 19.87 3.54 7.86
CA ILE A 79 21.23 3.31 7.36
C ILE A 79 21.77 2.09 8.10
N THR A 80 22.20 1.08 7.35
CA THR A 80 22.80 -0.14 7.91
C THR A 80 24.20 -0.30 7.36
N VAL A 81 25.18 -0.34 8.26
CA VAL A 81 26.58 -0.62 7.92
C VAL A 81 26.78 -2.13 8.04
N LEU A 82 27.31 -2.74 6.99
CA LEU A 82 27.59 -4.17 6.94
C LEU A 82 29.09 -4.41 7.01
N ASP A 83 29.51 -5.39 7.80
CA ASP A 83 30.88 -5.88 7.81
C ASP A 83 31.09 -6.82 6.61
N GLY A 84 31.41 -6.25 5.44
CA GLY A 84 31.68 -6.99 4.21
C GLY A 84 31.23 -6.28 2.94
N ILE A 85 31.57 -6.85 1.78
CA ILE A 85 31.11 -6.36 0.47
C ILE A 85 29.92 -7.22 0.03
N VAL A 86 28.79 -6.57 -0.22
CA VAL A 86 27.62 -7.22 -0.83
C VAL A 86 27.42 -6.62 -2.22
N ALA A 87 27.47 -7.47 -3.24
CA ALA A 87 27.10 -7.09 -4.60
C ALA A 87 25.57 -6.89 -4.69
N ARG A 88 25.15 -5.92 -5.52
CA ARG A 88 23.73 -5.62 -5.74
C ARG A 88 22.96 -6.86 -6.19
N GLU A 89 23.50 -7.62 -7.12
CA GLU A 89 22.85 -8.80 -7.72
C GLU A 89 22.60 -9.89 -6.68
N THR A 90 23.56 -10.09 -5.77
CA THR A 90 23.42 -11.03 -4.64
C THR A 90 22.29 -10.57 -3.71
N LEU A 91 22.20 -9.28 -3.43
CA LEU A 91 21.13 -8.72 -2.60
C LEU A 91 19.76 -8.88 -3.27
N VAL A 92 19.66 -8.57 -4.57
CA VAL A 92 18.44 -8.74 -5.37
C VAL A 92 17.98 -10.20 -5.35
N ALA A 93 18.90 -11.15 -5.61
CA ALA A 93 18.57 -12.57 -5.60
C ALA A 93 18.07 -13.02 -4.21
N HIS A 94 18.74 -12.59 -3.14
CA HIS A 94 18.35 -12.93 -1.77
C HIS A 94 16.96 -12.38 -1.41
N PHE A 95 16.69 -11.11 -1.72
CA PHE A 95 15.37 -10.52 -1.49
C PHE A 95 14.29 -11.20 -2.32
N HIS A 96 14.55 -11.49 -3.60
CA HIS A 96 13.60 -12.17 -4.47
C HIS A 96 13.23 -13.55 -3.93
N GLU A 97 14.23 -14.35 -3.53
CA GLU A 97 14.02 -15.65 -2.91
C GLU A 97 13.20 -15.52 -1.62
N ARG A 98 13.60 -14.61 -0.72
CA ARG A 98 12.96 -14.48 0.58
C ARG A 98 11.51 -13.99 0.48
N MET A 99 11.26 -12.98 -0.35
CA MET A 99 9.90 -12.46 -0.58
C MET A 99 8.99 -13.49 -1.26
N THR A 100 9.55 -14.34 -2.13
CA THR A 100 8.80 -15.43 -2.75
C THR A 100 8.46 -16.53 -1.74
N SER A 101 9.39 -16.86 -0.84
CA SER A 101 9.22 -17.90 0.17
C SER A 101 8.21 -17.53 1.28
N ASP A 102 8.08 -16.23 1.59
CA ASP A 102 7.27 -15.74 2.71
C ASP A 102 6.39 -14.56 2.31
N LYS A 103 5.52 -14.80 1.32
CA LYS A 103 4.62 -13.78 0.77
C LYS A 103 3.71 -13.15 1.82
N ALA A 104 3.38 -13.88 2.89
CA ALA A 104 2.53 -13.36 3.96
C ALA A 104 3.23 -12.25 4.75
N PHE A 105 4.50 -12.46 5.13
CA PHE A 105 5.31 -11.43 5.78
C PHE A 105 5.58 -10.26 4.82
N PHE A 106 5.94 -10.56 3.57
CA PHE A 106 6.34 -9.55 2.59
C PHE A 106 5.18 -8.92 1.81
N TYR A 107 3.92 -9.20 2.16
CA TYR A 107 2.75 -8.75 1.41
C TYR A 107 2.79 -7.26 1.05
N ARG A 108 3.18 -6.39 2.00
CA ARG A 108 3.27 -4.95 1.77
C ARG A 108 4.45 -4.53 0.89
N PHE A 109 5.54 -5.28 0.91
CA PHE A 109 6.76 -4.99 0.14
C PHE A 109 6.60 -5.39 -1.34
N ILE A 110 5.68 -6.30 -1.64
CA ILE A 110 5.35 -6.72 -3.01
C ILE A 110 4.06 -6.07 -3.54
N SER A 111 3.48 -5.12 -2.79
CA SER A 111 2.21 -4.48 -3.14
C SER A 111 2.41 -2.99 -3.41
N ARG A 112 1.81 -2.50 -4.49
CA ARG A 112 1.60 -1.08 -4.74
C ARG A 112 0.40 -0.57 -3.94
N VAL A 113 0.31 0.75 -3.76
CA VAL A 113 -0.84 1.39 -3.10
C VAL A 113 -1.78 1.91 -4.18
N ASP A 114 -3.01 1.39 -4.21
CA ASP A 114 -4.07 1.76 -5.16
C ASP A 114 -5.31 2.19 -4.38
N ASP A 115 -5.72 3.46 -4.52
CA ASP A 115 -6.82 4.07 -3.76
C ASP A 115 -6.77 3.79 -2.24
N GLY A 116 -5.56 3.80 -1.67
CA GLY A 116 -5.32 3.56 -0.24
C GLY A 116 -5.32 2.08 0.17
N ASN A 117 -5.44 1.15 -0.78
CA ASN A 117 -5.37 -0.29 -0.54
C ASN A 117 -4.05 -0.87 -1.07
N PHE A 118 -3.55 -1.90 -0.41
CA PHE A 118 -2.39 -2.66 -0.91
C PHE A 118 -2.86 -3.66 -1.96
N VAL A 119 -2.34 -3.53 -3.18
CA VAL A 119 -2.60 -4.44 -4.29
C VAL A 119 -1.29 -5.09 -4.69
N VAL A 120 -1.23 -6.42 -4.64
CA VAL A 120 -0.04 -7.18 -5.03
C VAL A 120 0.30 -6.87 -6.49
N ASP A 121 1.55 -6.50 -6.73
CA ASP A 121 2.09 -6.32 -8.06
C ASP A 121 2.51 -7.68 -8.64
N SER A 122 1.82 -8.11 -9.70
CA SER A 122 2.12 -9.38 -10.38
C SER A 122 3.45 -9.36 -11.14
N SER A 123 3.94 -8.16 -11.47
CA SER A 123 5.23 -7.91 -12.13
C SER A 123 6.33 -7.50 -11.16
N PHE A 124 6.11 -7.70 -9.86
CA PHE A 124 7.05 -7.29 -8.83
C PHE A 124 8.46 -7.86 -9.08
N ASP A 125 9.43 -6.96 -9.13
CA ASP A 125 10.86 -7.27 -9.20
C ASP A 125 11.63 -6.44 -8.18
N ALA A 126 12.27 -7.11 -7.22
CA ALA A 126 13.11 -6.47 -6.21
C ALA A 126 14.26 -5.66 -6.85
N GLY A 127 14.73 -6.02 -8.05
CA GLY A 127 15.80 -5.34 -8.77
C GLY A 127 15.50 -3.87 -9.07
N HIS A 128 14.22 -3.50 -9.24
CA HIS A 128 13.81 -2.11 -9.46
C HIS A 128 13.91 -1.25 -8.20
N HIS A 129 13.90 -1.87 -7.02
CA HIS A 129 13.95 -1.19 -5.73
C HIS A 129 15.36 -1.13 -5.14
N ILE A 130 16.29 -1.93 -5.65
CA ILE A 130 17.67 -1.99 -5.17
C ILE A 130 18.59 -1.35 -6.20
N THR A 131 19.19 -0.24 -5.82
CA THR A 131 20.14 0.53 -6.63
C THR A 131 21.53 0.53 -5.99
N GLU A 132 22.54 0.80 -6.79
CA GLU A 132 23.92 0.97 -6.33
C GLU A 132 24.34 2.41 -6.58
N HIS A 133 24.94 3.03 -5.58
CA HIS A 133 25.49 4.38 -5.67
C HIS A 133 26.99 4.33 -5.37
N VAL A 134 27.78 4.83 -6.30
CA VAL A 134 29.23 4.96 -6.15
C VAL A 134 29.52 6.34 -5.58
N LEU A 135 30.11 6.38 -4.39
CA LEU A 135 30.49 7.62 -3.73
C LEU A 135 31.56 8.34 -4.56
N VAL A 136 31.34 9.63 -4.83
CA VAL A 136 32.34 10.49 -5.48
C VAL A 136 33.17 11.25 -4.45
N ASP A 137 34.28 11.87 -4.89
CA ASP A 137 35.18 12.61 -3.99
C ASP A 137 34.43 13.65 -3.12
N ASN A 138 34.60 13.54 -1.80
CA ASN A 138 33.96 14.36 -0.75
C ASN A 138 32.47 14.10 -0.52
N GLU A 139 31.87 13.09 -1.14
CA GLU A 139 30.52 12.66 -0.83
C GLU A 139 30.53 11.66 0.32
N THR A 140 29.66 11.85 1.31
CA THR A 140 29.50 10.90 2.41
C THR A 140 28.21 10.09 2.25
N PRO A 141 28.14 8.86 2.80
CA PRO A 141 26.89 8.10 2.86
C PRO A 141 25.73 8.87 3.51
N HIS A 142 26.03 9.80 4.43
CA HIS A 142 25.03 10.63 5.07
C HIS A 142 24.43 11.67 4.12
N ASP A 143 25.25 12.28 3.26
CA ASP A 143 24.78 13.24 2.25
C ASP A 143 23.84 12.55 1.25
N ILE A 144 24.19 11.33 0.83
CA ILE A 144 23.34 10.50 -0.02
C ILE A 144 22.05 10.11 0.69
N ALA A 145 22.13 9.66 1.94
CA ALA A 145 20.97 9.30 2.72
C ALA A 145 19.99 10.49 2.88
N GLU A 146 20.49 11.70 3.10
CA GLU A 146 19.68 12.92 3.16
C GLU A 146 19.03 13.24 1.80
N SER A 147 19.76 13.10 0.70
CA SER A 147 19.20 13.28 -0.65
C SER A 147 18.07 12.28 -0.94
N LEU A 148 18.28 11.00 -0.61
CA LEU A 148 17.30 9.93 -0.82
C LEU A 148 16.07 10.11 0.07
N ALA A 149 16.23 10.59 1.31
CA ALA A 149 15.12 10.87 2.20
C ALA A 149 14.14 11.92 1.64
N ASN A 150 14.62 12.81 0.77
CA ASN A 150 13.84 13.85 0.14
C ASN A 150 13.36 13.48 -1.27
N LYS A 151 13.73 12.30 -1.79
CA LYS A 151 13.33 11.83 -3.11
C LYS A 151 11.96 11.15 -3.03
N GLU A 152 11.04 11.58 -3.89
CA GLU A 152 9.74 10.92 -4.01
C GLU A 152 9.90 9.49 -4.56
N LEU A 153 9.21 8.54 -3.95
CA LEU A 153 9.09 7.17 -4.45
C LEU A 153 8.03 7.13 -5.56
N ASP A 154 8.24 6.26 -6.55
CA ASP A 154 7.28 6.06 -7.63
C ASP A 154 5.99 5.40 -7.09
N PRO A 155 4.82 6.07 -7.17
CA PRO A 155 3.57 5.54 -6.66
C PRO A 155 3.04 4.34 -7.45
N SER A 156 3.56 4.09 -8.65
CA SER A 156 3.20 2.93 -9.46
C SER A 156 3.84 1.63 -8.98
N LEU A 157 4.87 1.73 -8.14
CA LEU A 157 5.62 0.60 -7.59
C LEU A 157 5.34 0.43 -6.08
N PRO A 158 5.72 -0.72 -5.48
CA PRO A 158 5.78 -0.83 -4.03
C PRO A 158 6.66 0.26 -3.39
N LEU A 159 6.18 0.86 -2.31
CA LEU A 159 6.79 2.09 -1.75
C LEU A 159 7.97 1.81 -0.81
N TRP A 160 9.07 1.29 -1.37
CA TRP A 160 10.36 1.15 -0.68
C TRP A 160 11.51 1.20 -1.69
N ALA A 161 12.70 1.52 -1.20
CA ALA A 161 13.93 1.48 -1.98
C ALA A 161 15.12 1.17 -1.07
N ILE A 162 16.14 0.54 -1.64
CA ILE A 162 17.44 0.28 -1.02
C ILE A 162 18.51 0.85 -1.96
N THR A 163 19.44 1.60 -1.39
CA THR A 163 20.65 2.04 -2.10
C THR A 163 21.85 1.41 -1.42
N VAL A 164 22.59 0.61 -2.16
CA VAL A 164 23.85 0.00 -1.73
C VAL A 164 24.97 0.98 -2.06
N MET A 165 25.82 1.24 -1.08
CA MET A 165 27.03 2.06 -1.21
C MET A 165 28.20 1.26 -0.67
N HIS A 166 29.31 1.25 -1.41
CA HIS A 166 30.56 0.69 -0.92
C HIS A 166 31.47 1.84 -0.47
N HIS A 167 32.02 1.70 0.73
CA HIS A 167 33.02 2.63 1.25
C HIS A 167 34.41 2.07 0.91
N ASP A 168 35.25 2.92 0.32
CA ASP A 168 36.57 2.61 -0.24
C ASP A 168 36.52 1.68 -1.47
N ASP A 169 37.62 1.58 -2.22
CA ASP A 169 37.82 0.87 -3.51
C ASP A 169 37.40 -0.62 -3.57
N LYS A 170 36.74 -1.11 -2.52
CA LYS A 170 36.04 -2.38 -2.40
C LYS A 170 34.79 -2.43 -3.27
N THR A 171 34.98 -2.28 -4.57
CA THR A 171 33.96 -2.64 -5.56
C THR A 171 33.91 -4.17 -5.69
N SER A 172 32.72 -4.72 -5.86
CA SER A 172 32.49 -6.18 -5.96
C SER A 172 33.15 -6.88 -7.16
N ASN A 173 33.88 -6.13 -8.00
CA ASN A 173 34.58 -6.61 -9.20
C ASN A 173 35.98 -7.18 -8.94
N GLU A 174 36.48 -7.22 -7.70
CA GLU A 174 37.68 -7.99 -7.38
C GLU A 174 37.36 -9.49 -7.39
N SER A 175 37.48 -10.10 -8.57
CA SER A 175 37.61 -11.54 -8.73
C SER A 175 38.78 -12.04 -7.85
N LEU A 176 38.44 -12.70 -6.75
CA LEU A 176 39.40 -13.35 -5.86
C LEU A 176 40.38 -14.22 -6.67
N PRO A 177 41.70 -14.12 -6.44
CA PRO A 177 42.65 -15.04 -7.05
C PRO A 177 42.37 -16.45 -6.51
N ILE A 178 42.24 -17.42 -7.42
CA ILE A 178 42.13 -18.83 -7.09
C ILE A 178 43.39 -19.23 -6.29
N GLN A 179 43.24 -19.48 -5.00
CA GLN A 179 44.24 -20.21 -4.21
C GLN A 179 43.83 -21.68 -4.13
N ASN A 180 44.37 -22.47 -5.06
CA ASN A 180 45.12 -23.72 -4.86
C ASN A 180 45.23 -24.52 -6.17
#